data_AF-A0A094FCT9-F1
#
_entry.id   AF-A0A094FCT9-F1
#
_cell.length_a   1.000
_cell.length_b   1.000
_cell.length_c   1.000
_cell.angle_alpha   90.00
_cell.angle_beta   90.00
_cell.angle_gamma   90.00
#
_symmetry.space_group_name_H-M   'P 1'
#
loop_
_entity.id
_entity.type
_entity.pdbx_description
1 polymer ?
#
loop_
_entity_poly.entity_id
_entity_poly.type
_entity_poly.pdbx_seq_one_letter_code
_entity_poly.pdbx_strand_id
1 'polypeptide(L)'
;MSTHSTYSGSRRPLSSQIVSLETLIYVGLSSAKANELWDRWTNWSPTGPRRETDPDDGFGLTVTFLDFIIGCSVEHTIDTVAEGNLEWRECLDACGINTATQDAIMEPKFRKLRLSNSCLYWARDTIEMRYKGLENPQQLGTAGIETDVWGSRSAIAALDAPGYTTLYKAMDQARIARLFDQSGAVSRIETLLTSPPSDFSGTRSHFYFTPDHAVAEYHAAYAKRRAHYESIVIVCLRIPNAAIETLAPPDIQKIFFPSNEWKELIWRSRTRRPFPPHLRKYREATLVIGTAAYKADLVYDRMKTWEEIAEEEVFRVGKAGQENGAVQYVFSGEEDGHEFLTEHARGVKVFPYPPAALEEFLANASW
;
A
#
# COMPACT_ATOMS: atom_id res chain seq x y z
N MET A 1 40.45 13.48 6.24
CA MET A 1 39.95 14.21 5.06
C MET A 1 38.64 13.55 4.66
N SER A 2 37.53 14.06 5.19
CA SER A 2 36.18 13.53 4.94
C SER A 2 35.57 14.29 3.78
N THR A 3 35.25 13.58 2.71
CA THR A 3 34.48 14.10 1.59
C THR A 3 33.01 14.07 1.95
N HIS A 4 32.46 15.24 2.31
CA HIS A 4 31.02 15.46 2.33
C HIS A 4 30.47 15.29 0.91
N SER A 5 29.69 14.23 0.69
CA SER A 5 28.89 14.07 -0.51
C SER A 5 27.70 15.02 -0.45
N THR A 6 27.78 16.13 -1.18
CA THR A 6 26.66 17.04 -1.42
C THR A 6 25.66 16.35 -2.35
N TYR A 7 24.62 15.76 -1.77
CA TYR A 7 23.48 15.24 -2.51
C TYR A 7 22.72 16.41 -3.14
N SER A 8 22.78 16.53 -4.47
CA SER A 8 21.92 17.43 -5.25
C SER A 8 20.50 16.86 -5.23
N GLY A 9 19.75 17.13 -4.15
CA GLY A 9 18.37 16.69 -4.02
C GLY A 9 17.49 17.29 -5.12
N SER A 10 16.75 16.43 -5.82
CA SER A 10 15.73 16.86 -6.77
C SER A 10 14.69 17.72 -6.04
N ARG A 11 14.45 18.94 -6.54
CA ARG A 11 13.43 19.85 -5.99
C ARG A 11 12.05 19.32 -6.37
N ARG A 12 11.11 19.35 -5.41
CA ARG A 12 9.70 19.06 -5.68
C ARG A 12 9.16 20.02 -6.77
N PRO A 13 8.55 19.51 -7.85
CA PRO A 13 7.87 20.35 -8.85
C PRO A 13 6.79 21.22 -8.21
N LEU A 14 6.56 22.41 -8.77
CA LEU A 14 5.44 23.27 -8.36
C LEU A 14 4.12 22.62 -8.79
N SER A 15 3.08 22.72 -7.95
CA SER A 15 1.80 22.03 -8.19
C SER A 15 1.06 22.48 -9.46
N SER A 16 1.45 23.61 -10.06
CA SER A 16 0.93 24.09 -11.34
C SER A 16 1.63 23.47 -12.57
N GLN A 17 2.61 22.59 -12.38
CA GLN A 17 3.44 21.98 -13.44
C GLN A 17 3.67 20.48 -13.21
N ILE A 18 2.62 19.74 -12.82
CA ILE A 18 2.69 18.29 -12.59
C ILE A 18 3.15 17.56 -13.87
N VAL A 19 2.74 18.02 -15.04
CA VAL A 19 3.23 17.49 -16.33
C VAL A 19 4.56 18.17 -16.69
N SER A 20 5.67 17.54 -16.31
CA SER A 20 7.02 18.07 -16.54
C SER A 20 8.10 16.99 -16.49
N LEU A 21 9.29 17.30 -17.03
CA LEU A 21 10.48 16.45 -16.91
C LEU A 21 10.89 16.27 -15.43
N GLU A 22 10.74 17.32 -14.63
CA GLU A 22 11.05 17.31 -13.20
C GLU A 22 10.17 16.30 -12.45
N THR A 23 8.90 16.16 -12.82
CA THR A 23 8.01 15.13 -12.26
C THR A 23 8.51 13.72 -12.56
N LEU A 24 9.01 13.45 -13.77
CA LEU A 24 9.57 12.14 -14.13
C LEU A 24 10.79 11.78 -13.25
N ILE A 25 11.66 12.75 -12.98
CA ILE A 25 12.80 12.56 -12.07
C ILE A 25 12.29 12.38 -10.63
N TYR A 26 11.33 13.20 -10.21
CA TYR A 26 10.75 13.17 -8.87
C TYR A 26 10.15 11.81 -8.51
N VAL A 27 9.38 11.20 -9.42
CA VAL A 27 8.75 9.88 -9.18
C VAL A 27 9.75 8.73 -9.14
N GLY A 28 11.04 9.00 -9.37
CA GLY A 28 12.12 8.03 -9.16
C GLY A 28 12.74 7.46 -10.43
N LEU A 29 12.43 8.03 -11.61
CA LEU A 29 13.10 7.63 -12.84
C LEU A 29 14.53 8.15 -12.90
N SER A 30 15.39 7.43 -13.60
CA SER A 30 16.73 7.89 -13.99
C SER A 30 16.63 9.08 -14.94
N SER A 31 17.64 9.95 -14.96
CA SER A 31 17.68 11.07 -15.92
C SER A 31 17.57 10.58 -17.36
N ALA A 32 18.17 9.43 -17.70
CA ALA A 32 18.06 8.85 -19.04
C ALA A 32 16.62 8.48 -19.39
N LYS A 33 15.94 7.70 -18.53
CA LYS A 33 14.53 7.31 -18.74
C LYS A 33 13.59 8.53 -18.72
N ALA A 34 13.83 9.48 -17.82
CA ALA A 34 13.04 10.71 -17.73
C ALA A 34 13.13 11.54 -19.02
N ASN A 35 14.32 11.73 -19.60
CA ASN A 35 14.47 12.43 -20.88
C ASN A 35 13.79 11.66 -22.02
N GLU A 36 13.96 10.33 -22.08
CA GLU A 36 13.29 9.48 -23.07
C GLU A 36 11.76 9.64 -23.03
N LEU A 37 11.16 9.54 -21.83
CA LEU A 37 9.72 9.67 -21.66
C LEU A 37 9.24 11.09 -21.92
N TRP A 38 10.01 12.11 -21.52
CA TRP A 38 9.66 13.50 -21.79
C TRP A 38 9.66 13.79 -23.29
N ASP A 39 10.69 13.37 -24.02
CA ASP A 39 10.76 13.52 -25.47
C ASP A 39 9.57 12.85 -26.16
N ARG A 40 9.17 11.66 -25.71
CA ARG A 40 7.98 10.95 -26.22
C ARG A 40 6.68 11.67 -25.88
N TRP A 41 6.56 12.21 -24.67
CA TRP A 41 5.38 12.97 -24.25
C TRP A 41 5.24 14.27 -25.03
N THR A 42 6.32 15.01 -25.25
CA THR A 42 6.27 16.29 -25.99
C THR A 42 6.12 16.11 -27.49
N ASN A 43 6.69 15.04 -28.05
CA ASN A 43 6.56 14.67 -29.47
C ASN A 43 5.44 13.64 -29.68
N TRP A 44 4.31 13.83 -29.00
CA TRP A 44 3.18 12.92 -29.04
C TRP A 44 2.62 12.78 -30.46
N SER A 45 2.28 11.54 -30.85
CA SER A 45 1.72 11.31 -32.19
C SER A 45 0.35 11.99 -32.35
N PRO A 46 0.11 12.74 -33.44
CA PRO A 46 -1.18 13.37 -33.69
C PRO A 46 -2.28 12.35 -34.02
N THR A 47 -1.93 11.09 -34.28
CA THR A 47 -2.87 9.99 -34.57
C THR A 47 -3.06 9.04 -33.39
N GLY A 48 -2.45 9.33 -32.23
CA GLY A 48 -2.57 8.53 -31.01
C GLY A 48 -3.80 8.91 -30.17
N PRO A 49 -3.99 8.24 -29.01
CA PRO A 49 -4.99 8.70 -28.03
C PRO A 49 -4.61 10.11 -27.52
N ARG A 50 -5.60 10.87 -27.04
CA ARG A 50 -5.37 12.24 -26.55
C ARG A 50 -4.58 12.21 -25.24
N ARG A 51 -3.80 13.25 -24.97
CA ARG A 51 -3.21 13.50 -23.65
C ARG A 51 -4.14 14.36 -22.80
N GLU A 52 -3.99 14.28 -21.49
CA GLU A 52 -4.71 15.16 -20.55
C GLU A 52 -4.43 16.66 -20.75
N THR A 53 -3.35 17.00 -21.46
CA THR A 53 -2.99 18.38 -21.80
C THR A 53 -3.56 18.86 -23.15
N ASP A 54 -4.14 17.96 -23.95
CA ASP A 54 -4.68 18.31 -25.27
C ASP A 54 -6.09 18.92 -25.14
N PRO A 55 -6.48 19.88 -26.00
CA PRO A 55 -7.80 20.51 -25.95
C PRO A 55 -8.94 19.50 -26.00
N ASP A 56 -10.00 19.74 -25.22
CA ASP A 56 -11.17 18.86 -25.22
C ASP A 56 -12.06 19.03 -26.44
N ASP A 57 -12.14 17.96 -27.24
CA ASP A 57 -13.02 17.84 -28.41
C ASP A 57 -14.28 17.00 -28.11
N GLY A 58 -14.45 16.55 -26.86
CA GLY A 58 -15.63 15.81 -26.40
C GLY A 58 -15.67 14.32 -26.78
N PHE A 59 -14.61 13.77 -27.41
CA PHE A 59 -14.56 12.38 -27.84
C PHE A 59 -13.17 11.72 -27.59
N GLY A 60 -13.15 10.42 -27.34
CA GLY A 60 -11.92 9.60 -27.35
C GLY A 60 -11.32 9.24 -25.98
N LEU A 61 -10.34 8.33 -26.01
CA LEU A 61 -9.55 7.94 -24.84
C LEU A 61 -8.52 9.03 -24.52
N THR A 62 -8.48 9.46 -23.26
CA THR A 62 -7.47 10.40 -22.75
C THR A 62 -6.47 9.64 -21.88
N VAL A 63 -5.19 9.78 -22.19
CA VAL A 63 -4.07 9.23 -21.44
C VAL A 63 -3.59 10.28 -20.44
N THR A 64 -3.64 9.94 -19.15
CA THR A 64 -3.06 10.79 -18.10
C THR A 64 -1.55 10.69 -18.12
N PHE A 65 -0.85 11.70 -17.59
CA PHE A 65 0.61 11.64 -17.53
C PHE A 65 1.09 10.49 -16.63
N LEU A 66 0.37 10.17 -15.55
CA LEU A 66 0.65 9.00 -14.71
C LEU A 66 0.48 7.68 -15.47
N ASP A 67 -0.62 7.49 -16.20
CA ASP A 67 -0.86 6.27 -16.99
C ASP A 67 0.25 6.10 -18.05
N PHE A 68 0.67 7.18 -18.68
CA PHE A 68 1.80 7.16 -19.61
C PHE A 68 3.11 6.73 -18.95
N ILE A 69 3.42 7.26 -17.75
CA ILE A 69 4.62 6.89 -17.00
C ILE A 69 4.60 5.40 -16.64
N ILE A 70 3.48 4.91 -16.09
CA ILE A 70 3.33 3.52 -15.68
C ILE A 70 3.38 2.58 -16.88
N GLY A 71 2.65 2.88 -17.95
CA GLY A 71 2.63 2.08 -19.18
C GLY A 71 4.01 1.98 -19.83
N CYS A 72 4.79 3.06 -19.84
CA CYS A 72 6.11 3.07 -20.46
C CYS A 72 7.25 2.54 -19.58
N SER A 73 7.06 2.49 -18.26
CA SER A 73 8.12 2.09 -17.31
C SER A 73 7.88 0.69 -16.74
N VAL A 74 6.63 0.29 -16.51
CA VAL A 74 6.30 -0.91 -15.74
C VAL A 74 5.59 -1.96 -16.58
N GLU A 75 4.54 -1.60 -17.33
CA GLU A 75 3.59 -2.59 -17.88
C GLU A 75 4.17 -3.51 -18.98
N HIS A 76 5.30 -3.14 -19.57
CA HIS A 76 5.99 -3.92 -20.61
C HIS A 76 7.32 -4.51 -20.16
N THR A 77 7.62 -4.48 -18.85
CA THR A 77 8.86 -4.98 -18.28
C THR A 77 8.69 -6.42 -17.77
N ILE A 78 9.76 -7.21 -17.79
CA ILE A 78 9.76 -8.57 -17.21
C ILE A 78 9.76 -8.46 -15.69
N ASP A 79 8.75 -9.03 -15.03
CA ASP A 79 8.66 -9.03 -13.57
C ASP A 79 9.56 -10.07 -12.92
N THR A 80 9.93 -9.81 -11.67
CA THR A 80 10.63 -10.78 -10.82
C THR A 80 10.02 -10.87 -9.44
N VAL A 81 9.97 -12.10 -8.93
CA VAL A 81 9.70 -12.45 -7.54
C VAL A 81 10.87 -13.23 -6.94
N ALA A 82 12.01 -13.20 -7.62
CA ALA A 82 13.22 -13.86 -7.15
C ALA A 82 13.64 -13.28 -5.80
N GLU A 83 14.32 -14.09 -5.01
CA GLU A 83 14.81 -13.67 -3.70
C GLU A 83 16.14 -12.91 -3.77
N GLY A 84 16.86 -13.08 -4.89
CA GLY A 84 18.16 -12.49 -5.16
C GLY A 84 18.11 -11.00 -5.45
N ASN A 85 19.19 -10.29 -5.13
CA ASN A 85 19.28 -8.86 -5.34
C ASN A 85 19.57 -8.50 -6.81
N LEU A 86 20.23 -9.38 -7.56
CA LEU A 86 20.62 -9.09 -8.94
C LEU A 86 19.39 -8.96 -9.84
N GLU A 87 18.49 -9.94 -9.76
CA GLU A 87 17.26 -9.99 -10.56
C GLU A 87 16.35 -8.79 -10.27
N TRP A 88 16.31 -8.33 -9.02
CA TRP A 88 15.58 -7.13 -8.63
C TRP A 88 16.19 -5.87 -9.22
N ARG A 89 17.53 -5.73 -9.18
CA ARG A 89 18.20 -4.58 -9.80
C ARG A 89 17.99 -4.56 -11.31
N GLU A 90 18.16 -5.70 -11.97
CA GLU A 90 17.89 -5.82 -13.41
C GLU A 90 16.45 -5.45 -13.77
N CYS A 91 15.47 -5.92 -13.00
CA CYS A 91 14.06 -5.55 -13.18
C CYS A 91 13.82 -4.03 -12.98
N LEU A 92 14.37 -3.43 -11.93
CA LEU A 92 14.21 -2.00 -11.66
C LEU A 92 14.97 -1.12 -12.67
N ASP A 93 16.14 -1.56 -13.13
CA ASP A 93 16.91 -0.94 -14.21
C ASP A 93 16.12 -0.97 -15.53
N ALA A 94 15.48 -2.10 -15.85
CA ALA A 94 14.61 -2.20 -17.02
C ALA A 94 13.39 -1.27 -16.93
N CYS A 95 12.88 -1.04 -15.71
CA CYS A 95 11.87 -0.01 -15.45
C CYS A 95 12.41 1.43 -15.55
N GLY A 96 13.73 1.60 -15.67
CA GLY A 96 14.39 2.91 -15.70
C GLY A 96 14.41 3.63 -14.35
N ILE A 97 14.20 2.91 -13.23
CA ILE A 97 14.22 3.46 -11.87
C ILE A 97 15.66 3.84 -11.50
N ASN A 98 15.85 5.02 -10.90
CA ASN A 98 17.17 5.48 -10.49
C ASN A 98 17.73 4.70 -9.27
N THR A 99 19.06 4.65 -9.17
CA THR A 99 19.77 3.88 -8.13
C THR A 99 19.32 4.21 -6.71
N ALA A 100 19.11 5.49 -6.39
CA ALA A 100 18.67 5.90 -5.05
C ALA A 100 17.28 5.34 -4.70
N THR A 101 16.36 5.29 -5.67
CA THR A 101 15.02 4.71 -5.49
C THR A 101 15.11 3.18 -5.43
N GLN A 102 15.99 2.55 -6.22
CA GLN A 102 16.25 1.11 -6.09
C GLN A 102 16.76 0.76 -4.69
N ASP A 103 17.74 1.49 -4.17
CA ASP A 103 18.32 1.24 -2.85
C ASP A 103 17.28 1.44 -1.73
N ALA A 104 16.34 2.37 -1.91
CA ALA A 104 15.21 2.54 -1.00
C ALA A 104 14.23 1.36 -1.02
N ILE A 105 13.89 0.84 -2.21
CA ILE A 105 13.05 -0.36 -2.37
C ILE A 105 13.77 -1.59 -1.80
N MET A 106 15.07 -1.70 -2.01
CA MET A 106 15.89 -2.87 -1.68
C MET A 106 16.53 -2.84 -0.28
N GLU A 107 16.17 -1.87 0.54
CA GLU A 107 16.66 -1.71 1.92
C GLU A 107 16.56 -3.05 2.69
N PRO A 108 17.69 -3.64 3.15
CA PRO A 108 17.72 -4.98 3.73
C PRO A 108 16.75 -5.21 4.89
N LYS A 109 16.53 -4.19 5.74
CA LYS A 109 15.57 -4.25 6.85
C LYS A 109 14.13 -4.49 6.42
N PHE A 110 13.78 -4.10 5.19
CA PHE A 110 12.45 -4.29 4.64
C PHE A 110 12.36 -5.49 3.70
N ARG A 111 13.37 -6.38 3.67
CA ARG A 111 13.41 -7.53 2.75
C ARG A 111 12.13 -8.36 2.78
N LYS A 112 11.58 -8.62 3.97
CA LYS A 112 10.35 -9.41 4.11
C LYS A 112 9.16 -8.69 3.51
N LEU A 113 9.04 -7.38 3.68
CA LEU A 113 7.95 -6.63 3.07
C LEU A 113 8.17 -6.47 1.56
N ARG A 114 9.39 -6.22 1.12
CA ARG A 114 9.77 -6.21 -0.30
C ARG A 114 9.36 -7.51 -1.00
N LEU A 115 9.58 -8.67 -0.39
CA LEU A 115 9.18 -9.94 -1.02
C LEU A 115 7.69 -10.27 -0.88
N SER A 116 6.87 -9.46 -0.20
CA SER A 116 5.42 -9.68 -0.12
C SER A 116 4.72 -9.36 -1.44
N ASN A 117 5.40 -8.69 -2.36
CA ASN A 117 4.93 -8.39 -3.71
C ASN A 117 6.09 -8.46 -4.71
N SER A 118 5.78 -8.35 -6.00
CA SER A 118 6.77 -8.44 -7.07
C SER A 118 7.56 -7.14 -7.25
N CYS A 119 8.64 -7.22 -8.02
CA CYS A 119 9.46 -6.06 -8.35
C CYS A 119 8.64 -4.97 -9.07
N LEU A 120 7.85 -5.34 -10.09
CA LEU A 120 7.03 -4.37 -10.82
C LEU A 120 5.94 -3.76 -9.94
N TYR A 121 5.38 -4.53 -9.01
CA TYR A 121 4.43 -4.00 -8.04
C TYR A 121 5.06 -2.84 -7.25
N TRP A 122 6.26 -3.03 -6.68
CA TRP A 122 6.90 -1.96 -5.90
C TRP A 122 7.38 -0.79 -6.74
N ALA A 123 7.80 -1.03 -7.99
CA ALA A 123 8.13 0.04 -8.92
C ALA A 123 6.89 0.92 -9.19
N ARG A 124 5.76 0.29 -9.55
CA ARG A 124 4.46 0.96 -9.76
C ARG A 124 3.99 1.71 -8.52
N ASP A 125 3.91 1.03 -7.38
CA ASP A 125 3.45 1.61 -6.12
C ASP A 125 4.32 2.80 -5.69
N THR A 126 5.64 2.74 -5.89
CA THR A 126 6.54 3.87 -5.60
C THR A 126 6.28 5.07 -6.51
N ILE A 127 6.12 4.85 -7.82
CA ILE A 127 5.82 5.91 -8.79
C ILE A 127 4.47 6.55 -8.47
N GLU A 128 3.42 5.74 -8.29
CA GLU A 128 2.07 6.22 -8.00
C GLU A 128 2.00 6.99 -6.68
N MET A 129 2.65 6.48 -5.63
CA MET A 129 2.74 7.16 -4.34
C MET A 129 3.40 8.54 -4.47
N ARG A 130 4.56 8.62 -5.13
CA ARG A 130 5.26 9.89 -5.33
C ARG A 130 4.45 10.85 -6.20
N TYR A 131 3.84 10.37 -7.27
CA TYR A 131 3.03 11.19 -8.16
C TYR A 131 1.82 11.80 -7.44
N LYS A 132 1.07 11.01 -6.66
CA LYS A 132 -0.07 11.50 -5.87
C LYS A 132 0.33 12.54 -4.84
N GLY A 133 1.54 12.41 -4.28
CA GLY A 133 2.15 13.42 -3.43
C GLY A 133 2.26 14.79 -4.11
N LEU A 134 2.42 14.86 -5.43
CA LEU A 134 2.46 16.12 -6.19
C LEU A 134 1.08 16.72 -6.42
N GLU A 135 0.06 15.89 -6.62
CA GLU A 135 -1.33 16.33 -6.85
C GLU A 135 -1.94 17.00 -5.61
N ASN A 136 -1.56 16.55 -4.41
CA ASN A 136 -2.16 17.00 -3.16
C ASN A 136 -1.13 17.59 -2.17
N PRO A 137 -0.51 18.73 -2.49
CA PRO A 137 0.61 19.26 -1.71
C PRO A 137 0.26 19.87 -0.36
N GLN A 138 -1.02 20.21 -0.13
CA GLN A 138 -1.51 20.87 1.07
C GLN A 138 -2.48 19.96 1.83
N GLN A 139 -1.96 19.14 2.76
CA GLN A 139 -2.80 18.48 3.76
C GLN A 139 -2.23 18.51 5.18
N LEU A 140 -1.12 19.22 5.42
CA LEU A 140 -0.72 19.54 6.79
C LEU A 140 -1.72 20.58 7.33
N GLY A 141 -2.58 20.17 8.27
CA GLY A 141 -3.61 21.02 8.88
C GLY A 141 -5.06 20.67 8.52
N THR A 142 -5.31 19.56 7.81
CA THR A 142 -6.68 19.05 7.61
C THR A 142 -7.27 18.62 8.97
N ALA A 143 -8.50 19.06 9.27
CA ALA A 143 -9.23 18.61 10.46
C ALA A 143 -9.30 17.07 10.49
N GLY A 144 -8.94 16.46 11.63
CA GLY A 144 -8.88 15.00 11.79
C GLY A 144 -7.50 14.36 11.60
N ILE A 145 -6.51 15.11 11.07
CA ILE A 145 -5.10 14.72 11.14
C ILE A 145 -4.53 15.25 12.45
N GLU A 146 -4.03 14.35 13.28
CA GLU A 146 -3.50 14.72 14.59
C GLU A 146 -2.21 15.54 14.42
N THR A 147 -2.05 16.54 15.28
CA THR A 147 -0.76 17.24 15.42
C THR A 147 0.27 16.38 16.15
N ASP A 148 -0.22 15.41 16.93
CA ASP A 148 0.60 14.41 17.59
C ASP A 148 1.18 13.42 16.59
N VAL A 149 2.48 13.17 16.76
CA VAL A 149 3.28 12.29 15.91
C VAL A 149 3.07 10.84 16.33
N TRP A 150 3.05 9.93 15.34
CA TRP A 150 3.04 8.48 15.60
C TRP A 150 4.18 8.09 16.56
N GLY A 151 3.89 7.19 17.52
CA GLY A 151 4.89 6.73 18.49
C GLY A 151 4.92 7.49 19.82
N SER A 152 4.13 8.56 20.00
CA SER A 152 4.00 9.16 21.33
C SER A 152 3.33 8.14 22.29
N ARG A 153 3.97 7.86 23.44
CA ARG A 153 3.45 6.91 24.44
C ARG A 153 2.00 7.23 24.85
N SER A 154 1.64 8.51 24.86
CA SER A 154 0.28 8.98 25.16
C SER A 154 -0.71 8.66 24.05
N ALA A 155 -0.32 8.76 22.78
CA ALA A 155 -1.19 8.39 21.65
C ALA A 155 -1.45 6.88 21.61
N ILE A 156 -0.43 6.05 21.83
CA ILE A 156 -0.58 4.58 21.87
C ILE A 156 -1.40 4.16 23.10
N ALA A 157 -1.10 4.69 24.29
CA ALA A 157 -1.84 4.34 25.50
C ALA A 157 -3.31 4.80 25.48
N ALA A 158 -3.65 5.88 24.77
CA ALA A 158 -5.03 6.33 24.58
C ALA A 158 -5.84 5.43 23.62
N LEU A 159 -5.15 4.64 22.79
CA LEU A 159 -5.76 3.71 21.84
C LEU A 159 -6.12 2.37 22.49
N ASP A 160 -5.39 1.94 23.51
CA ASP A 160 -5.62 0.67 24.24
C ASP A 160 -6.67 0.80 25.36
N ALA A 161 -7.84 1.34 25.02
CA ALA A 161 -8.94 1.44 25.96
C ALA A 161 -9.74 0.13 26.05
N PRO A 162 -10.02 -0.39 27.26
CA PRO A 162 -10.81 -1.60 27.45
C PRO A 162 -12.16 -1.53 26.72
N GLY A 163 -12.59 -2.66 26.15
CA GLY A 163 -13.87 -2.79 25.43
C GLY A 163 -13.83 -2.41 23.94
N TYR A 164 -12.64 -2.10 23.40
CA TYR A 164 -12.45 -1.80 21.99
C TYR A 164 -11.32 -2.62 21.38
N THR A 165 -11.44 -2.90 20.08
CA THR A 165 -10.37 -3.40 19.23
C THR A 165 -9.85 -2.23 18.40
N THR A 166 -8.58 -1.91 18.57
CA THR A 166 -7.91 -0.89 17.75
C THR A 166 -7.33 -1.53 16.50
N LEU A 167 -7.59 -0.90 15.36
CA LEU A 167 -7.19 -1.36 14.05
C LEU A 167 -6.36 -0.28 13.34
N TYR A 168 -5.31 -0.72 12.66
CA TYR A 168 -4.28 0.12 12.07
C TYR A 168 -4.13 -0.14 10.57
N LYS A 169 -3.84 0.92 9.81
CA LYS A 169 -3.46 0.84 8.40
C LYS A 169 -2.44 1.92 8.05
N ALA A 170 -1.27 1.51 7.59
CA ALA A 170 -0.27 2.43 7.04
C ALA A 170 -0.59 2.75 5.57
N MET A 171 -0.48 4.03 5.20
CA MET A 171 -0.74 4.48 3.84
C MET A 171 -0.13 5.86 3.57
N ASP A 172 -0.06 6.20 2.29
CA ASP A 172 0.29 7.55 1.85
C ASP A 172 -0.86 8.54 2.16
N GLN A 173 -0.51 9.73 2.64
CA GLN A 173 -1.47 10.76 3.03
C GLN A 173 -2.28 11.27 1.84
N ALA A 174 -1.68 11.39 0.64
CA ALA A 174 -2.43 11.86 -0.52
C ALA A 174 -3.54 10.86 -0.92
N ARG A 175 -3.40 9.57 -0.57
CA ARG A 175 -4.45 8.56 -0.79
C ARG A 175 -5.66 8.69 0.13
N ILE A 176 -5.53 9.34 1.29
CA ILE A 176 -6.66 9.62 2.20
C ILE A 176 -7.27 11.01 1.99
N ALA A 177 -7.04 11.61 0.81
CA ALA A 177 -7.64 12.89 0.48
C ALA A 177 -9.16 12.84 0.65
N ARG A 178 -9.69 13.78 1.45
CA ARG A 178 -11.12 13.89 1.80
C ARG A 178 -11.65 12.74 2.66
N LEU A 179 -10.78 11.96 3.31
CA LEU A 179 -11.21 10.98 4.32
C LEU A 179 -12.09 11.66 5.38
N PHE A 180 -11.71 12.87 5.81
CA PHE A 180 -12.51 13.71 6.70
C PHE A 180 -13.20 14.86 5.94
N ASP A 181 -14.38 15.25 6.40
CA ASP A 181 -15.03 16.49 6.00
C ASP A 181 -14.45 17.71 6.75
N GLN A 182 -15.02 18.89 6.50
CA GLN A 182 -14.59 20.14 7.12
C GLN A 182 -14.79 20.17 8.65
N SER A 183 -15.65 19.32 9.20
CA SER A 183 -15.89 19.18 10.64
C SER A 183 -14.91 18.20 11.31
N GLY A 184 -14.11 17.47 10.52
CA GLY A 184 -13.24 16.40 11.00
C GLY A 184 -13.96 15.05 11.16
N ALA A 185 -15.21 14.93 10.70
CA ALA A 185 -15.93 13.66 10.67
C ALA A 185 -15.53 12.84 9.44
N VAL A 186 -15.55 11.51 9.54
CA VAL A 186 -15.25 10.63 8.39
C VAL A 186 -16.30 10.83 7.31
N SER A 187 -15.86 11.13 6.09
CA SER A 187 -16.70 11.42 4.92
C SER A 187 -16.47 10.46 3.76
N ARG A 188 -15.22 10.09 3.48
CA ARG A 188 -14.86 9.21 2.35
C ARG A 188 -14.04 8.02 2.80
N ILE A 189 -14.66 7.11 3.53
CA ILE A 189 -13.98 5.92 4.07
C ILE A 189 -13.47 5.00 2.94
N GLU A 190 -14.06 5.04 1.74
CA GLU A 190 -13.65 4.29 0.56
C GLU A 190 -12.20 4.56 0.14
N THR A 191 -11.61 5.69 0.56
CA THR A 191 -10.18 6.00 0.38
C THR A 191 -9.26 4.99 1.07
N LEU A 192 -9.78 4.24 2.05
CA LEU A 192 -9.08 3.18 2.78
C LEU A 192 -9.16 1.80 2.11
N LEU A 193 -9.82 1.66 0.95
CA LEU A 193 -9.93 0.38 0.25
C LEU A 193 -8.57 -0.11 -0.28
N THR A 194 -8.36 -1.42 -0.20
CA THR A 194 -7.28 -2.13 -0.90
C THR A 194 -7.85 -2.79 -2.13
N SER A 195 -7.24 -2.53 -3.30
CA SER A 195 -7.63 -3.13 -4.57
C SER A 195 -7.28 -4.63 -4.64
N PRO A 196 -8.06 -5.44 -5.37
CA PRO A 196 -7.75 -6.84 -5.62
C PRO A 196 -6.61 -7.00 -6.63
N PRO A 197 -5.92 -8.15 -6.65
CA PRO A 197 -6.08 -9.30 -5.77
C PRO A 197 -5.47 -9.02 -4.40
N SER A 198 -5.99 -9.70 -3.39
CA SER A 198 -5.64 -9.55 -1.99
C SER A 198 -5.85 -10.89 -1.27
N ASP A 199 -5.48 -10.99 0.00
CA ASP A 199 -5.49 -12.27 0.75
C ASP A 199 -6.84 -12.98 0.73
N PHE A 200 -7.95 -12.26 0.89
CA PHE A 200 -9.29 -12.84 0.95
C PHE A 200 -10.22 -12.41 -0.20
N SER A 201 -9.68 -11.75 -1.23
CA SER A 201 -10.45 -11.45 -2.44
C SER A 201 -9.60 -11.29 -3.69
N GLY A 202 -9.99 -12.01 -4.74
CA GLY A 202 -9.36 -11.90 -6.06
C GLY A 202 -9.95 -10.83 -6.98
N THR A 203 -11.14 -10.29 -6.67
CA THR A 203 -11.86 -9.39 -7.59
C THR A 203 -12.58 -8.22 -6.94
N ARG A 204 -12.70 -8.17 -5.60
CA ARG A 204 -13.36 -7.08 -4.89
C ARG A 204 -12.38 -6.34 -4.00
N SER A 205 -12.51 -5.03 -3.96
CA SER A 205 -11.79 -4.20 -3.00
C SER A 205 -12.36 -4.40 -1.60
N HIS A 206 -11.51 -4.39 -0.58
CA HIS A 206 -11.90 -4.56 0.82
C HIS A 206 -11.12 -3.62 1.73
N PHE A 207 -11.62 -3.39 2.94
CA PHE A 207 -10.91 -2.62 3.96
C PHE A 207 -10.02 -3.54 4.80
N TYR A 208 -8.72 -3.55 4.50
CA TYR A 208 -7.73 -4.29 5.27
C TYR A 208 -7.13 -3.43 6.38
N PHE A 209 -7.21 -3.93 7.61
CA PHE A 209 -6.51 -3.40 8.78
C PHE A 209 -5.78 -4.51 9.54
N THR A 210 -4.85 -4.14 10.40
CA THR A 210 -4.21 -5.06 11.36
C THR A 210 -4.45 -4.58 12.79
N PRO A 211 -4.65 -5.46 13.78
CA PRO A 211 -4.66 -5.06 15.19
C PRO A 211 -3.23 -4.88 15.75
N ASP A 212 -2.21 -5.29 15.01
CA ASP A 212 -0.82 -5.24 15.44
C ASP A 212 -0.17 -3.92 15.01
N HIS A 213 0.07 -3.06 16.00
CA HIS A 213 0.77 -1.79 15.82
C HIS A 213 2.12 -1.96 15.12
N ALA A 214 2.88 -3.01 15.47
CA ALA A 214 4.22 -3.22 14.95
C ALA A 214 4.21 -3.62 13.47
N VAL A 215 3.17 -4.36 13.04
CA VAL A 215 2.90 -4.61 11.62
C VAL A 215 2.63 -3.29 10.90
N ALA A 216 1.73 -2.46 11.42
CA ALA A 216 1.40 -1.18 10.79
C ALA A 216 2.63 -0.25 10.69
N GLU A 217 3.44 -0.17 11.75
CA GLU A 217 4.69 0.57 11.76
C GLU A 217 5.70 0.05 10.73
N TYR A 218 5.85 -1.27 10.59
CA TYR A 218 6.74 -1.87 9.60
C TYR A 218 6.34 -1.49 8.17
N HIS A 219 5.03 -1.49 7.87
CA HIS A 219 4.51 -1.02 6.58
C HIS A 219 4.74 0.49 6.38
N ALA A 220 4.53 1.31 7.41
CA ALA A 220 4.74 2.76 7.34
C ALA A 220 6.21 3.11 7.13
N ALA A 221 7.13 2.44 7.84
CA ALA A 221 8.56 2.64 7.71
C ALA A 221 9.04 2.32 6.28
N TYR A 222 8.58 1.22 5.69
CA TYR A 222 8.94 0.88 4.31
C TYR A 222 8.38 1.86 3.29
N ALA A 223 7.11 2.26 3.43
CA ALA A 223 6.53 3.30 2.59
C ALA A 223 7.33 4.60 2.72
N LYS A 224 7.71 4.98 3.95
CA LYS A 224 8.47 6.20 4.22
C LYS A 224 9.89 6.16 3.66
N ARG A 225 10.53 4.99 3.66
CA ARG A 225 11.87 4.79 3.08
C ARG A 225 11.87 5.03 1.57
N ARG A 226 10.79 4.64 0.90
CA ARG A 226 10.59 4.80 -0.55
C ARG A 226 10.03 6.18 -0.91
N ALA A 227 9.30 6.81 0.01
CA ALA A 227 8.87 8.19 -0.11
C ALA A 227 10.08 9.13 -0.05
N HIS A 228 10.10 10.15 -0.90
CA HIS A 228 11.14 11.19 -0.87
C HIS A 228 10.64 12.41 -0.08
N TYR A 229 9.42 12.87 -0.36
CA TYR A 229 8.79 14.01 0.34
C TYR A 229 7.36 13.72 0.78
N GLU A 230 6.85 12.53 0.47
CA GLU A 230 5.48 12.14 0.74
C GLU A 230 5.28 11.97 2.24
N SER A 231 4.09 12.36 2.67
CA SER A 231 3.66 12.18 4.05
C SER A 231 3.05 10.79 4.17
N ILE A 232 3.72 9.92 4.90
CA ILE A 232 3.16 8.62 5.27
C ILE A 232 2.42 8.79 6.58
N VAL A 233 1.27 8.13 6.67
CA VAL A 233 0.41 8.18 7.85
C VAL A 233 0.02 6.77 8.28
N ILE A 234 -0.34 6.64 9.55
CA ILE A 234 -1.00 5.46 10.08
C ILE A 234 -2.40 5.86 10.50
N VAL A 235 -3.39 5.30 9.80
CA VAL A 235 -4.80 5.45 10.12
C VAL A 235 -5.12 4.47 11.25
N CYS A 236 -5.74 4.99 12.31
CA CYS A 236 -6.19 4.23 13.45
C CYS A 236 -7.69 4.37 13.58
N LEU A 237 -8.39 3.27 13.85
CA LEU A 237 -9.80 3.30 14.21
C LEU A 237 -10.07 2.32 15.35
N ARG A 238 -11.12 2.57 16.12
CA ARG A 238 -11.54 1.72 17.22
C ARG A 238 -12.92 1.15 16.92
N ILE A 239 -13.07 -0.15 17.08
CA ILE A 239 -14.35 -0.85 16.98
C ILE A 239 -14.74 -1.38 18.36
N PRO A 240 -15.94 -1.12 18.89
CA PRO A 240 -16.40 -1.75 20.12
C PRO A 240 -16.34 -3.27 20.00
N ASN A 241 -15.76 -3.95 21.00
CA ASN A 241 -15.67 -5.43 20.98
C ASN A 241 -17.05 -6.06 20.86
N ALA A 242 -18.05 -5.50 21.56
CA ALA A 242 -19.44 -5.94 21.48
C ALA A 242 -19.99 -5.92 20.05
N ALA A 243 -19.61 -4.94 19.21
CA ALA A 243 -20.09 -4.87 17.82
C ALA A 243 -19.50 -6.00 16.95
N ILE A 244 -18.24 -6.38 17.18
CA ILE A 244 -17.63 -7.54 16.52
C ILE A 244 -18.23 -8.85 17.06
N GLU A 245 -18.47 -8.92 18.37
CA GLU A 245 -19.03 -10.09 19.05
C GLU A 245 -20.51 -10.34 18.69
N THR A 246 -21.25 -9.31 18.30
CA THR A 246 -22.64 -9.46 17.80
C THR A 246 -22.72 -10.04 16.39
N LEU A 247 -21.64 -9.98 15.60
CA LEU A 247 -21.63 -10.64 14.30
C LEU A 247 -21.62 -12.17 14.52
N ALA A 248 -22.57 -12.85 13.89
CA ALA A 248 -22.64 -14.30 13.85
C ALA A 248 -22.36 -14.79 12.42
N PRO A 249 -21.96 -16.05 12.20
CA PRO A 249 -21.94 -16.61 10.85
C PRO A 249 -23.32 -16.47 10.19
N PRO A 250 -23.41 -16.04 8.91
CA PRO A 250 -22.31 -15.91 7.96
C PRO A 250 -21.52 -14.58 7.99
N ASP A 251 -22.00 -13.56 8.69
CA ASP A 251 -21.52 -12.16 8.64
C ASP A 251 -20.08 -11.98 9.15
N ILE A 252 -19.63 -12.86 10.04
CA ILE A 252 -18.23 -12.97 10.44
C ILE A 252 -17.64 -14.33 10.09
N GLN A 253 -16.45 -14.32 9.50
CA GLN A 253 -15.66 -15.51 9.24
C GLN A 253 -14.28 -15.38 9.88
N LYS A 254 -13.81 -16.46 10.51
CA LYS A 254 -12.47 -16.54 11.08
C LYS A 254 -11.71 -17.66 10.39
N ILE A 255 -10.55 -17.36 9.82
CA ILE A 255 -9.79 -18.32 9.02
C ILE A 255 -8.28 -18.11 9.18
N PHE A 256 -7.61 -19.11 9.74
CA PHE A 256 -6.21 -19.03 10.10
C PHE A 256 -5.40 -20.18 9.48
N PHE A 257 -4.14 -19.90 9.19
CA PHE A 257 -3.15 -20.95 8.93
C PHE A 257 -2.99 -21.82 10.20
N PRO A 258 -2.83 -23.17 10.09
CA PRO A 258 -2.54 -23.95 8.88
C PRO A 258 -3.75 -24.62 8.22
N SER A 259 -4.98 -24.10 8.39
CA SER A 259 -6.16 -24.81 7.85
C SER A 259 -6.13 -24.93 6.33
N ASN A 260 -6.59 -26.07 5.80
CA ASN A 260 -6.69 -26.29 4.35
C ASN A 260 -7.64 -25.28 3.69
N GLU A 261 -8.70 -24.88 4.41
CA GLU A 261 -9.63 -23.85 3.95
C GLU A 261 -8.92 -22.49 3.77
N TRP A 262 -8.02 -22.12 4.69
CA TRP A 262 -7.19 -20.92 4.57
C TRP A 262 -6.30 -20.98 3.33
N LYS A 263 -5.58 -22.10 3.15
CA LYS A 263 -4.70 -22.29 1.99
C LYS A 263 -5.48 -22.17 0.67
N GLU A 264 -6.62 -22.85 0.56
CA GLU A 264 -7.45 -22.78 -0.66
C GLU A 264 -7.99 -21.36 -0.91
N LEU A 265 -8.44 -20.67 0.14
CA LEU A 265 -8.94 -19.31 0.05
C LEU A 265 -7.86 -18.32 -0.42
N ILE A 266 -6.66 -18.36 0.20
CA ILE A 266 -5.53 -17.51 -0.20
C ILE A 266 -5.15 -17.79 -1.65
N TRP A 267 -4.92 -19.05 -2.00
CA TRP A 267 -4.51 -19.41 -3.36
C TRP A 267 -5.51 -18.92 -4.40
N ARG A 268 -6.81 -19.13 -4.18
CA ARG A 268 -7.83 -18.66 -5.14
C ARG A 268 -7.94 -17.15 -5.19
N SER A 269 -7.79 -16.47 -4.06
CA SER A 269 -7.83 -15.01 -4.00
C SER A 269 -6.65 -14.38 -4.74
N ARG A 270 -5.43 -14.84 -4.45
CA ARG A 270 -4.20 -14.35 -5.11
C ARG A 270 -4.15 -14.68 -6.61
N THR A 271 -4.68 -15.83 -7.01
CA THR A 271 -4.73 -16.27 -8.43
C THR A 271 -6.02 -15.85 -9.16
N ARG A 272 -6.87 -15.04 -8.53
CA ARG A 272 -8.17 -14.56 -9.07
C ARG A 272 -9.10 -15.67 -9.56
N ARG A 273 -9.00 -16.87 -8.99
CA ARG A 273 -9.85 -18.00 -9.33
C ARG A 273 -11.22 -17.89 -8.66
N PRO A 274 -12.31 -18.31 -9.32
CA PRO A 274 -13.62 -18.36 -8.70
C PRO A 274 -13.64 -19.20 -7.42
N PHE A 275 -14.42 -18.76 -6.43
CA PHE A 275 -14.61 -19.50 -5.18
C PHE A 275 -15.60 -20.67 -5.35
N PRO A 276 -15.21 -21.90 -4.95
CA PRO A 276 -16.12 -23.03 -4.85
C PRO A 276 -17.17 -22.77 -3.76
N PRO A 277 -18.30 -23.52 -3.75
CA PRO A 277 -19.42 -23.26 -2.85
C PRO A 277 -19.05 -23.10 -1.37
N HIS A 278 -18.13 -23.92 -0.83
CA HIS A 278 -17.75 -23.85 0.58
C HIS A 278 -16.95 -22.58 0.95
N LEU A 279 -16.30 -21.93 -0.01
CA LEU A 279 -15.56 -20.69 0.20
C LEU A 279 -16.39 -19.42 -0.07
N ARG A 280 -17.63 -19.54 -0.59
CA ARG A 280 -18.46 -18.37 -0.91
C ARG A 280 -18.80 -17.52 0.33
N LYS A 281 -18.90 -18.16 1.49
CA LYS A 281 -19.11 -17.48 2.79
C LYS A 281 -18.08 -16.38 3.08
N TYR A 282 -16.83 -16.50 2.61
CA TYR A 282 -15.82 -15.45 2.81
C TYR A 282 -16.05 -14.22 1.93
N ARG A 283 -16.68 -14.40 0.77
CA ARG A 283 -17.05 -13.32 -0.16
C ARG A 283 -18.29 -12.56 0.32
N GLU A 284 -19.14 -13.23 1.08
CA GLU A 284 -20.43 -12.73 1.58
C GLU A 284 -20.33 -12.15 2.99
N ALA A 285 -19.25 -12.43 3.73
CA ALA A 285 -19.07 -11.93 5.09
C ALA A 285 -18.86 -10.41 5.15
N THR A 286 -19.47 -9.77 6.14
CA THR A 286 -19.18 -8.38 6.54
C THR A 286 -17.73 -8.24 6.99
N LEU A 287 -17.23 -9.21 7.77
CA LEU A 287 -15.88 -9.21 8.34
C LEU A 287 -15.22 -10.59 8.22
N VAL A 288 -14.03 -10.63 7.63
CA VAL A 288 -13.12 -11.77 7.70
C VAL A 288 -11.95 -11.42 8.61
N ILE A 289 -11.68 -12.26 9.61
CA ILE A 289 -10.48 -12.17 10.45
C ILE A 289 -9.59 -13.36 10.14
N GLY A 290 -8.35 -13.10 9.73
CA GLY A 290 -7.48 -14.19 9.33
C GLY A 290 -5.99 -13.88 9.33
N THR A 291 -5.21 -14.93 9.10
CA THR A 291 -3.75 -14.82 8.95
C THR A 291 -3.42 -14.18 7.60
N ALA A 292 -2.55 -13.16 7.60
CA ALA A 292 -2.03 -12.51 6.41
C ALA A 292 -1.12 -13.44 5.60
N ALA A 293 -1.26 -13.41 4.29
CA ALA A 293 -0.41 -14.18 3.40
C ALA A 293 0.85 -13.39 3.00
N TYR A 294 1.91 -14.12 2.66
CA TYR A 294 3.21 -13.59 2.25
C TYR A 294 3.58 -14.15 0.88
N LYS A 295 4.48 -13.44 0.19
CA LYS A 295 4.85 -13.61 -1.22
C LYS A 295 3.89 -12.91 -2.18
N ALA A 296 4.43 -12.55 -3.33
CA ALA A 296 3.70 -11.94 -4.42
C ALA A 296 2.69 -12.91 -5.07
N ASP A 297 1.66 -12.37 -5.70
CA ASP A 297 0.64 -13.16 -6.43
C ASP A 297 1.26 -14.14 -7.44
N LEU A 298 2.32 -13.71 -8.14
CA LEU A 298 3.05 -14.53 -9.10
C LEU A 298 3.65 -15.81 -8.51
N VAL A 299 3.90 -15.86 -7.20
CA VAL A 299 4.35 -17.09 -6.52
C VAL A 299 3.19 -18.09 -6.45
N TYR A 300 2.00 -17.63 -6.11
CA TYR A 300 0.79 -18.46 -6.07
C TYR A 300 0.35 -18.91 -7.47
N ASP A 301 0.50 -18.06 -8.49
CA ASP A 301 0.21 -18.42 -9.88
C ASP A 301 1.08 -19.57 -10.41
N ARG A 302 2.30 -19.74 -9.84
CA ARG A 302 3.22 -20.84 -10.18
C ARG A 302 2.90 -22.14 -9.46
N MET A 303 2.13 -22.09 -8.37
CA MET A 303 1.66 -23.29 -7.68
C MET A 303 0.59 -24.00 -8.52
N LYS A 304 0.66 -25.32 -8.60
CA LYS A 304 -0.34 -26.14 -9.30
C LYS A 304 -1.63 -26.20 -8.49
N THR A 305 -1.53 -26.30 -7.17
CA THR A 305 -2.67 -26.37 -6.26
C THR A 305 -2.39 -25.63 -4.96
N TRP A 306 -3.45 -25.34 -4.21
CA TRP A 306 -3.37 -24.71 -2.89
C TRP A 306 -2.65 -25.58 -1.84
N GLU A 307 -2.48 -26.89 -2.10
CA GLU A 307 -1.83 -27.83 -1.19
C GLU A 307 -0.33 -27.54 -1.06
N GLU A 308 0.26 -26.84 -2.04
CA GLU A 308 1.66 -26.40 -2.03
C GLU A 308 1.92 -25.24 -1.06
N ILE A 309 0.88 -24.55 -0.57
CA ILE A 309 1.04 -23.48 0.40
C ILE A 309 1.51 -24.06 1.74
N ALA A 310 2.60 -23.50 2.26
CA ALA A 310 3.24 -23.92 3.48
C ALA A 310 3.44 -22.72 4.43
N GLU A 311 4.28 -22.90 5.45
CA GLU A 311 4.52 -21.89 6.48
C GLU A 311 5.27 -20.67 5.91
N GLU A 312 6.02 -20.87 4.83
CA GLU A 312 6.80 -19.87 4.12
C GLU A 312 5.94 -18.83 3.40
N GLU A 313 4.64 -19.10 3.20
CA GLU A 313 3.64 -18.17 2.66
C GLU A 313 2.85 -17.44 3.75
N VAL A 314 3.24 -17.55 5.02
CA VAL A 314 2.62 -16.80 6.12
C VAL A 314 3.39 -15.51 6.38
N PHE A 315 2.71 -14.37 6.35
CA PHE A 315 3.34 -13.10 6.70
C PHE A 315 3.50 -13.03 8.22
N ARG A 316 4.74 -12.94 8.68
CA ARG A 316 5.07 -12.82 10.10
C ARG A 316 5.88 -11.55 10.32
N VAL A 317 5.61 -10.84 11.39
CA VAL A 317 6.34 -9.63 11.75
C VAL A 317 6.69 -9.76 13.23
N GLY A 318 7.92 -9.41 13.60
CA GLY A 318 8.39 -9.48 14.97
C GLY A 318 9.86 -9.93 15.04
N LYS A 319 10.37 -10.08 16.26
CA LYS A 319 11.72 -10.58 16.50
C LYS A 319 11.85 -12.02 16.05
N ALA A 320 12.98 -12.35 15.42
CA ALA A 320 13.32 -13.72 15.02
C ALA A 320 13.08 -14.71 16.19
N GLY A 321 12.26 -15.74 15.94
CA GLY A 321 11.88 -16.75 16.94
C GLY A 321 10.64 -16.43 17.79
N GLN A 322 10.05 -15.24 17.67
CA GLN A 322 8.78 -14.84 18.31
C GLN A 322 7.73 -14.36 17.30
N GLU A 323 7.96 -14.58 16.00
CA GLU A 323 7.09 -14.08 14.95
C GLU A 323 5.81 -14.92 14.87
N ASN A 324 4.68 -14.37 15.32
CA ASN A 324 3.37 -14.94 15.02
C ASN A 324 2.92 -14.54 13.61
N GLY A 325 2.03 -15.33 13.00
CA GLY A 325 1.36 -14.93 11.77
C GLY A 325 0.59 -13.62 11.99
N ALA A 326 0.89 -12.61 11.19
CA ALA A 326 0.21 -11.32 11.27
C ALA A 326 -1.28 -11.53 11.01
N VAL A 327 -2.12 -10.88 11.81
CA VAL A 327 -3.58 -10.96 11.69
C VAL A 327 -4.10 -9.74 10.94
N GLN A 328 -5.09 -9.97 10.09
CA GLN A 328 -5.82 -8.95 9.38
C GLN A 328 -7.30 -9.00 9.74
N TYR A 329 -7.90 -7.81 9.84
CA TYR A 329 -9.34 -7.58 9.92
C TYR A 329 -9.76 -7.00 8.58
N VAL A 330 -10.62 -7.72 7.87
CA VAL A 330 -10.93 -7.46 6.47
C VAL A 330 -12.43 -7.28 6.33
N PHE A 331 -12.84 -6.01 6.29
CA PHE A 331 -14.25 -5.68 6.09
C PHE A 331 -14.57 -5.66 4.60
N SER A 332 -15.75 -6.15 4.24
CA SER A 332 -16.28 -6.05 2.88
C SER A 332 -16.21 -4.61 2.38
N GLY A 333 -15.72 -4.42 1.15
CA GLY A 333 -15.82 -3.12 0.48
C GLY A 333 -17.19 -2.86 -0.15
N GLU A 334 -18.08 -3.85 -0.09
CA GLU A 334 -19.49 -3.74 -0.47
C GLU A 334 -20.31 -3.13 0.71
N GLU A 335 -21.62 -2.99 0.50
CA GLU A 335 -22.56 -2.34 1.42
C GLU A 335 -22.38 -2.74 2.89
N ASP A 336 -22.47 -4.04 3.23
CA ASP A 336 -22.45 -4.49 4.63
C ASP A 336 -21.18 -4.08 5.40
N GLY A 337 -20.00 -4.25 4.82
CA GLY A 337 -18.74 -3.91 5.49
C GLY A 337 -18.52 -2.40 5.57
N HIS A 338 -18.96 -1.67 4.54
CA HIS A 338 -18.96 -0.22 4.52
C HIS A 338 -19.89 0.37 5.60
N GLU A 339 -21.13 -0.14 5.70
CA GLU A 339 -22.10 0.25 6.71
C GLU A 339 -21.60 -0.07 8.12
N PHE A 340 -21.07 -1.28 8.34
CA PHE A 340 -20.51 -1.67 9.63
C PHE A 340 -19.41 -0.69 10.10
N LEU A 341 -18.48 -0.34 9.22
CA LEU A 341 -17.42 0.61 9.56
C LEU A 341 -17.99 2.01 9.79
N THR A 342 -18.95 2.46 8.99
CA THR A 342 -19.61 3.76 9.17
C THR A 342 -20.34 3.83 10.52
N GLU A 343 -21.04 2.77 10.89
CA GLU A 343 -21.82 2.71 12.12
C GLU A 343 -20.95 2.52 13.37
N HIS A 344 -19.87 1.73 13.31
CA HIS A 344 -19.14 1.28 14.50
C HIS A 344 -17.71 1.80 14.62
N ALA A 345 -17.10 2.35 13.56
CA ALA A 345 -15.79 2.99 13.70
C ALA A 345 -15.90 4.22 14.60
N ARG A 346 -15.05 4.26 15.63
CA ARG A 346 -14.95 5.37 16.58
C ARG A 346 -13.52 5.87 16.61
N GLY A 347 -13.40 7.18 16.83
CA GLY A 347 -12.10 7.83 17.00
C GLY A 347 -11.15 7.55 15.84
N VAL A 348 -11.64 7.64 14.60
CA VAL A 348 -10.79 7.51 13.42
C VAL A 348 -9.79 8.66 13.44
N LYS A 349 -8.51 8.32 13.60
CA LYS A 349 -7.40 9.25 13.72
C LYS A 349 -6.34 8.93 12.70
N VAL A 350 -5.63 9.95 12.25
CA VAL A 350 -4.53 9.83 11.30
C VAL A 350 -3.29 10.41 11.93
N PHE A 351 -2.27 9.56 12.12
CA PHE A 351 -1.01 9.96 12.71
C PHE A 351 0.08 10.05 11.63
N PRO A 352 0.77 11.19 11.50
CA PRO A 352 1.94 11.30 10.63
C PRO A 352 3.07 10.36 11.09
N TYR A 353 3.70 9.68 10.13
CA TYR A 353 4.91 8.90 10.33
C TYR A 353 6.13 9.72 9.85
N PRO A 354 6.86 10.38 10.76
CA PRO A 354 7.88 11.35 10.39
C PRO A 354 9.21 10.68 10.00
N PRO A 355 10.13 11.41 9.34
CA PRO A 355 11.49 10.92 9.07
C PRO A 355 12.24 10.44 10.32
N ALA A 356 12.08 11.13 11.46
CA ALA A 356 12.74 10.73 12.71
C ALA A 356 12.30 9.33 13.20
N ALA A 357 11.02 8.96 13.00
CA ALA A 357 10.53 7.63 13.35
C ALA A 357 11.13 6.55 12.41
N LEU A 358 11.31 6.87 11.13
CA LEU A 358 12.03 5.98 10.20
C LEU A 358 13.50 5.81 10.62
N GLU A 359 14.19 6.89 11.00
CA GLU A 359 15.58 6.83 11.47
C GLU A 359 15.70 5.94 12.73
N GLU A 360 14.77 6.08 13.68
CA GLU A 360 14.71 5.23 14.86
C GLU A 360 14.44 3.75 14.50
N PHE A 361 13.49 3.49 13.60
CA PHE A 361 13.19 2.15 13.10
C PHE A 361 14.42 1.50 12.44
N LEU A 362 15.14 2.26 11.61
CA LEU A 362 16.36 1.80 10.96
C LEU A 362 17.53 1.62 11.94
N ALA A 363 17.62 2.43 13.00
CA ALA A 363 18.65 2.26 14.04
C ALA A 363 18.40 1.03 14.94
N ASN A 364 17.15 0.60 15.10
CA ASN A 364 16.81 -0.51 15.98
C ASN A 364 17.25 -1.86 15.39
N ALA A 365 18.20 -2.55 16.03
CA ALA A 365 18.69 -3.86 15.59
C ALA A 365 17.70 -5.02 15.80
N SER A 366 16.53 -4.76 16.39
CA SER A 366 15.54 -5.77 16.75
C SER A 366 14.62 -6.21 15.61
N TRP A 367 14.78 -5.65 14.41
CA TRP A 367 13.92 -5.83 13.24
C TRP A 367 14.67 -6.44 12.07
#